data_AF-A0A482W914-F1
#
_entry.id   AF-A0A482W914-F1
#
_cell.length_a   1.000
_cell.length_b   1.000
_cell.length_c   1.000
_cell.angle_alpha   90.00
_cell.angle_beta   90.00
_cell.angle_gamma   90.00
#
_symmetry.space_group_name_H-M   'P 1'
#
loop_
_entity.id
_entity.type
_entity.pdbx_description
1 polymer ?
#
loop_
_entity_poly.entity_id
_entity_poly.type
_entity_poly.pdbx_seq_one_letter_code
_entity_poly.pdbx_strand_id
1 'polypeptide(L)'
;MNNKKTDSNPWSKNQQIKNRKNNDNVFRNSPAPSEMKFNEAHGKLQAAVQKHVKDYESSSDEEELESEDIIDGILKNYTETGGKGECLGRTRTFLQDSILSGTVTCLICISRVRRDSAIWSCFECYCVFHLSCIQRWSKDSPCPPCPVTVSVSCYCGSQQPKTQRCNNKEWSCGNRCGKLLACQKHTCSDPCHFGDCHPCSKKSLQKCLCKNNQKLRDCATPTWKCDKVCNKLLECGNHTCLVVCHEEDCDPCPLTQLRTCPCGKSKYQLSCTEETPTCLDTCDKILKCGIHKCNQRCHKEACGVCLETVEKSCKCGLHSKEVHCYKPYFCETKCKRMKDCNKHPCNKK
;
A
#
# COMPACT_ATOMS: atom_id res chain seq x y z
N MET A 1 -28.35 65.89 14.50
CA MET A 1 -29.02 64.56 14.50
C MET A 1 -28.02 63.47 14.18
N ASN A 2 -28.08 62.36 14.95
CA ASN A 2 -27.61 60.99 14.68
C ASN A 2 -26.12 60.79 14.37
N ASN A 3 -25.27 60.32 15.30
CA ASN A 3 -25.24 59.04 16.03
C ASN A 3 -25.02 57.82 15.10
N LYS A 4 -23.78 57.33 15.02
CA LYS A 4 -23.49 55.89 14.90
C LYS A 4 -22.25 55.52 15.72
N LYS A 5 -22.52 54.70 16.73
CA LYS A 5 -21.59 54.03 17.63
C LYS A 5 -20.70 53.06 16.85
N THR A 6 -19.43 53.00 17.19
CA THR A 6 -18.59 51.80 17.00
C THR A 6 -18.27 51.26 18.39
N ASP A 7 -18.75 50.05 18.66
CA ASP A 7 -18.46 49.31 19.89
C ASP A 7 -16.98 48.93 19.94
N SER A 8 -16.39 49.18 21.11
CA SER A 8 -14.97 49.00 21.42
C SER A 8 -14.73 47.60 21.99
N ASN A 9 -13.70 46.92 21.49
CA ASN A 9 -13.21 45.63 21.99
C ASN A 9 -12.50 45.81 23.37
N PRO A 10 -12.87 45.05 24.42
CA PRO A 10 -12.51 45.37 25.81
C PRO A 10 -11.26 44.63 26.32
N TRP A 11 -10.10 44.80 25.69
CA TRP A 11 -8.87 44.13 26.19
C TRP A 11 -7.57 44.94 26.09
N SER A 12 -7.65 46.26 26.18
CA SER A 12 -6.45 47.12 26.17
C SER A 12 -6.61 48.35 27.05
N LYS A 13 -6.63 48.15 28.37
CA LYS A 13 -6.32 49.21 29.35
C LYS A 13 -6.10 48.61 30.74
N ASN A 14 -4.85 48.28 31.06
CA ASN A 14 -4.20 48.82 32.25
C ASN A 14 -2.74 48.40 32.28
N GLN A 15 -1.88 49.30 31.81
CA GLN A 15 -0.50 49.37 32.28
C GLN A 15 -0.32 50.74 32.92
N GLN A 16 0.18 50.68 34.17
CA GLN A 16 0.80 51.75 34.98
C GLN A 16 -0.21 52.72 35.62
N ILE A 17 -0.17 53.00 36.93
CA ILE A 17 0.94 53.68 37.62
C ILE A 17 0.86 53.43 39.17
N LYS A 18 1.95 52.87 39.69
CA LYS A 18 2.77 53.22 40.88
C LYS A 18 2.19 53.36 42.32
N ASN A 19 2.88 52.59 43.18
CA ASN A 19 3.57 52.95 44.44
C ASN A 19 2.80 53.04 45.77
N ARG A 20 3.23 52.22 46.75
CA ARG A 20 3.66 52.69 48.08
C ARG A 20 4.56 51.68 48.84
N LYS A 21 5.46 52.27 49.63
CA LYS A 21 6.72 51.82 50.29
C LYS A 21 6.61 50.76 51.42
N ASN A 22 7.76 50.10 51.69
CA ASN A 22 8.38 49.54 52.94
C ASN A 22 7.46 48.77 53.92
N ASN A 23 7.82 47.67 54.59
CA ASN A 23 8.99 47.47 55.47
C ASN A 23 9.06 46.00 55.99
N ASP A 24 10.24 45.58 56.44
CA ASP A 24 10.67 44.41 57.26
C ASP A 24 9.64 43.40 57.83
N ASN A 25 9.87 42.09 57.64
CA ASN A 25 10.16 41.14 58.74
C ASN A 25 10.43 39.70 58.26
N VAL A 26 11.45 39.08 58.85
CA VAL A 26 11.82 37.66 58.69
C VAL A 26 10.95 36.79 59.60
N PHE A 27 10.17 35.86 59.05
CA PHE A 27 9.67 34.69 59.79
C PHE A 27 9.61 33.45 58.89
N ARG A 28 10.14 32.33 59.43
CA ARG A 28 10.26 31.02 58.81
C ARG A 28 8.88 30.42 58.53
N ASN A 29 8.58 30.08 57.28
CA ASN A 29 7.41 29.26 56.93
C ASN A 29 7.86 27.82 56.66
N SER A 30 7.49 26.90 57.56
CA SER A 30 7.47 25.47 57.27
C SER A 30 6.34 25.18 56.26
N PRO A 31 6.54 24.26 55.30
CA PRO A 31 5.58 24.01 54.23
C PRO A 31 4.29 23.41 54.78
N ALA A 32 3.15 23.80 54.18
CA ALA A 32 1.83 23.38 54.61
C ALA A 32 1.63 21.85 54.42
N PRO A 33 0.74 21.18 55.17
CA PRO A 33 0.51 19.74 55.03
C PRO A 33 0.09 19.30 53.62
N SER A 34 -0.57 20.17 52.86
CA SER A 34 -0.91 19.96 51.44
C SER A 34 0.32 20.03 50.53
N GLU A 35 1.26 20.89 50.85
CA GLU A 35 2.53 21.08 50.13
C GLU A 35 3.48 19.92 50.40
N MET A 36 3.49 19.39 51.62
CA MET A 36 4.20 18.14 51.93
C MET A 36 3.63 16.94 51.16
N LYS A 37 2.29 16.81 51.09
CA LYS A 37 1.63 15.77 50.29
C LYS A 37 1.88 15.94 48.79
N PHE A 38 1.90 17.18 48.30
CA PHE A 38 2.23 17.49 46.91
C PHE A 38 3.69 17.13 46.60
N ASN A 39 4.62 17.47 47.48
CA ASN A 39 6.04 17.15 47.32
C ASN A 39 6.30 15.63 47.42
N GLU A 40 5.56 14.92 48.28
CA GLU A 40 5.62 13.46 48.35
C GLU A 40 5.06 12.80 47.08
N ALA A 41 3.92 13.28 46.56
CA ALA A 41 3.34 12.81 45.31
C ALA A 41 4.25 13.11 44.11
N HIS A 42 4.86 14.31 44.10
CA HIS A 42 5.83 14.72 43.09
C HIS A 42 7.11 13.86 43.16
N GLY A 43 7.63 13.59 44.36
CA GLY A 43 8.78 12.69 44.55
C GLY A 43 8.48 11.25 44.12
N LYS A 44 7.28 10.74 44.38
CA LYS A 44 6.84 9.41 43.92
C LYS A 44 6.71 9.35 42.40
N LEU A 45 6.15 10.40 41.77
CA LEU A 45 6.07 10.52 40.32
C LEU A 45 7.48 10.59 39.71
N GLN A 46 8.37 11.39 40.29
CA GLN A 46 9.75 11.54 39.82
C GLN A 46 10.55 10.25 39.98
N ALA A 47 10.35 9.49 41.07
CA ALA A 47 10.96 8.17 41.24
C ALA A 47 10.40 7.12 40.28
N ALA A 48 9.10 7.15 39.98
CA ALA A 48 8.47 6.28 38.97
C ALA A 48 8.96 6.61 37.56
N VAL A 49 9.11 7.90 37.25
CA VAL A 49 9.75 8.38 36.01
C VAL A 49 11.20 7.93 35.97
N GLN A 50 12.00 8.09 37.03
CA GLN A 50 13.39 7.65 37.08
C GLN A 50 13.52 6.12 36.90
N LYS A 51 12.56 5.34 37.44
CA LYS A 51 12.50 3.89 37.26
C LYS A 51 12.23 3.52 35.80
N HIS A 52 11.29 4.19 35.14
CA HIS A 52 11.00 3.96 33.72
C HIS A 52 12.02 4.58 32.76
N VAL A 53 12.76 5.60 33.19
CA VAL A 53 13.92 6.19 32.49
C VAL A 53 15.17 5.33 32.64
N LYS A 54 15.23 4.40 33.61
CA LYS A 54 16.33 3.43 33.70
C LYS A 54 16.15 2.24 32.75
N ASP A 55 14.91 1.88 32.44
CA ASP A 55 14.57 0.87 31.41
C ASP A 55 14.47 1.50 30.00
N TYR A 56 14.28 2.81 29.92
CA TYR A 56 14.53 3.60 28.72
C TYR A 56 15.92 4.22 28.85
N GLU A 57 16.94 3.39 28.68
CA GLU A 57 18.24 3.87 28.21
C GLU A 57 17.94 4.64 26.91
N SER A 58 17.74 5.95 27.08
CA SER A 58 18.03 6.94 26.09
C SER A 58 19.48 6.66 25.74
N SER A 59 19.66 5.90 24.66
CA SER A 59 20.87 5.72 23.89
C SER A 59 21.41 7.09 23.54
N SER A 60 22.06 7.67 24.54
CA SER A 60 22.95 8.81 24.51
C SER A 60 24.38 8.27 24.44
N ASP A 61 24.58 7.19 23.69
CA ASP A 61 25.75 7.11 22.85
C ASP A 61 25.37 7.88 21.59
N GLU A 62 25.96 9.06 21.46
CA GLU A 62 26.33 9.55 20.13
C GLU A 62 27.17 8.41 19.53
N GLU A 63 26.56 7.55 18.71
CA GLU A 63 27.34 6.66 17.84
C GLU A 63 28.09 7.57 16.87
N GLU A 64 29.27 8.00 17.30
CA GLU A 64 30.31 8.70 16.56
C GLU A 64 31.01 7.73 15.58
N LEU A 65 30.23 6.90 14.89
CA LEU A 65 30.66 5.86 13.96
C LEU A 65 29.58 5.84 12.85
N GLU A 66 29.74 6.36 11.64
CA GLU A 66 30.68 6.03 10.55
C GLU A 66 30.96 7.28 9.66
N SER A 67 30.85 8.50 10.20
CA SER A 67 30.93 9.73 9.38
C SER A 67 32.35 10.02 8.89
N GLU A 68 33.38 9.70 9.68
CA GLU A 68 34.78 9.88 9.29
C GLU A 68 35.17 8.96 8.12
N ASP A 69 34.83 7.66 8.19
CA ASP A 69 35.13 6.69 7.14
C ASP A 69 34.47 7.04 5.79
N ILE A 70 33.26 7.61 5.82
CA ILE A 70 32.54 8.07 4.62
C ILE A 70 33.21 9.32 4.03
N ILE A 71 33.59 10.29 4.89
CA ILE A 71 34.29 11.51 4.45
C ILE A 71 35.68 11.18 3.91
N ASP A 72 36.38 10.24 4.55
CA ASP A 72 37.65 9.68 4.08
C ASP A 72 37.49 8.99 2.72
N GLY A 73 36.43 8.18 2.56
CA GLY A 73 36.11 7.54 1.28
C GLY A 73 35.85 8.53 0.14
N ILE A 74 35.14 9.63 0.42
CA ILE A 74 34.85 10.69 -0.56
C ILE A 74 36.13 11.45 -0.93
N LEU A 75 36.96 11.79 0.06
CA LEU A 75 38.17 12.59 -0.13
C LEU A 75 39.33 11.79 -0.75
N LYS A 76 39.33 10.46 -0.60
CA LYS A 76 40.38 9.57 -1.14
C LYS A 76 40.66 9.80 -2.63
N ASN A 77 39.62 9.91 -3.45
CA ASN A 77 39.75 10.15 -4.89
C ASN A 77 40.40 11.52 -5.22
N TYR A 78 40.19 12.52 -4.37
CA TYR A 78 40.77 13.86 -4.52
C TYR A 78 42.23 13.93 -4.06
N THR A 79 42.62 13.08 -3.10
CA THR A 79 44.02 12.95 -2.69
C THR A 79 44.88 12.23 -3.75
N GLU A 80 44.29 11.27 -4.47
CA GLU A 80 44.97 10.48 -5.52
C GLU A 80 45.16 11.27 -6.83
N THR A 81 44.27 12.22 -7.14
CA THR A 81 44.33 13.08 -8.34
C THR A 81 45.21 14.33 -8.19
N GLY A 82 45.97 14.44 -7.09
CA GLY A 82 46.97 15.50 -6.90
C GLY A 82 46.54 16.66 -6.01
N GLY A 83 45.39 16.58 -5.33
CA GLY A 83 45.04 17.48 -4.25
C GLY A 83 45.94 17.21 -3.03
N LYS A 84 47.01 17.97 -2.85
CA LYS A 84 47.78 17.97 -1.60
C LYS A 84 47.86 19.39 -1.04
N GLY A 85 47.37 19.59 0.18
CA GLY A 85 47.53 20.84 0.92
C GLY A 85 46.45 21.13 1.96
N GLU A 86 46.71 22.17 2.76
CA GLU A 86 45.86 22.74 3.83
C GLU A 86 44.39 22.95 3.41
N CYS A 87 44.14 23.21 2.12
CA CYS A 87 42.80 23.41 1.56
C CYS A 87 41.92 22.15 1.62
N LEU A 88 42.48 20.96 1.44
CA LEU A 88 41.72 19.70 1.56
C LEU A 88 41.34 19.39 3.00
N GLY A 89 42.23 19.73 3.94
CA GLY A 89 41.93 19.71 5.38
C GLY A 89 40.79 20.65 5.73
N ARG A 90 40.80 21.89 5.21
CA ARG A 90 39.70 22.85 5.42
C ARG A 90 38.37 22.37 4.82
N THR A 91 38.39 21.75 3.63
CA THR A 91 37.20 21.15 3.04
C THR A 91 36.67 19.98 3.87
N ARG A 92 37.56 19.13 4.40
CA ARG A 92 37.20 18.06 5.33
C ARG A 92 36.52 18.61 6.57
N THR A 93 37.12 19.61 7.23
CA THR A 93 36.56 20.26 8.41
C THR A 93 35.23 20.92 8.10
N PHE A 94 35.09 21.59 6.96
CA PHE A 94 33.80 22.18 6.54
C PHE A 94 32.71 21.12 6.34
N LEU A 95 33.03 19.97 5.73
CA LEU A 95 32.08 18.87 5.55
C LEU A 95 31.73 18.19 6.88
N GLN A 96 32.73 17.95 7.73
CA GLN A 96 32.52 17.43 9.09
C GLN A 96 31.64 18.40 9.89
N ASP A 97 31.95 19.69 9.92
CA ASP A 97 31.18 20.70 10.63
C ASP A 97 29.78 20.85 10.04
N SER A 98 29.61 20.87 8.72
CA SER A 98 28.30 21.03 8.07
C SER A 98 27.38 19.81 8.25
N ILE A 99 27.94 18.61 8.43
CA ILE A 99 27.17 17.37 8.57
C ILE A 99 26.95 17.02 10.05
N LEU A 100 27.93 17.28 10.92
CA LEU A 100 27.92 16.88 12.33
C LEU A 100 27.36 17.96 13.25
N SER A 101 27.68 19.24 13.01
CA SER A 101 27.00 20.32 13.73
C SER A 101 25.54 20.36 13.25
N GLY A 102 24.58 20.46 14.15
CA GLY A 102 23.14 20.50 13.82
C GLY A 102 22.67 21.75 13.07
N THR A 103 23.52 22.30 12.20
CA THR A 103 23.38 23.56 11.46
C THR A 103 22.52 23.45 10.22
N VAL A 104 22.33 22.24 9.67
CA VAL A 104 21.36 22.03 8.59
C VAL A 104 19.95 22.07 9.16
N THR A 105 19.39 23.27 9.18
CA THR A 105 18.00 23.53 9.57
C THR A 105 17.14 23.74 8.32
N CYS A 106 15.95 23.16 8.31
CA CYS A 106 14.99 23.47 7.26
C CYS A 106 14.49 24.90 7.44
N LEU A 107 14.69 25.79 6.46
CA LEU A 107 14.31 27.21 6.60
C LEU A 107 12.80 27.48 6.63
N ILE A 108 11.96 26.46 6.38
CA ILE A 108 10.50 26.57 6.47
C ILE A 108 10.02 26.30 7.92
N CYS A 109 10.53 25.25 8.56
CA CYS A 109 10.11 24.87 9.92
C CYS A 109 11.15 25.19 11.01
N ILE A 110 12.31 25.71 10.63
CA ILE A 110 13.43 26.10 11.51
C ILE A 110 13.92 24.93 12.39
N SER A 111 13.56 23.70 12.01
CA SER A 111 13.92 22.49 12.75
C SER A 111 15.15 21.82 12.12
N ARG A 112 15.94 21.13 12.95
CA ARG A 112 17.11 20.36 12.52
C ARG A 112 16.69 19.26 11.53
N VAL A 113 17.39 19.18 10.41
CA VAL A 113 17.23 18.11 9.42
C VAL A 113 18.06 16.91 9.88
N ARG A 114 17.42 15.75 10.04
CA ARG A 114 18.08 14.51 10.48
C ARG A 114 18.54 13.67 9.27
N ARG A 115 19.45 12.73 9.48
CA ARG A 115 19.95 11.82 8.42
C ARG A 115 18.86 10.99 7.74
N ASP A 116 17.82 10.62 8.50
CA ASP A 116 16.65 9.86 8.03
C ASP A 116 15.57 10.75 7.40
N SER A 117 15.73 12.07 7.42
CA SER A 117 14.74 12.98 6.85
C SER A 117 14.82 12.99 5.33
N ALA A 118 13.69 12.84 4.66
CA ALA A 118 13.60 13.10 3.22
C ALA A 118 13.79 14.60 2.97
N ILE A 119 14.82 14.96 2.20
CA ILE A 119 15.20 16.34 1.92
C ILE A 119 15.01 16.72 0.46
N TRP A 120 14.88 18.02 0.24
CA TRP A 120 15.03 18.65 -1.06
C TRP A 120 15.98 19.85 -0.91
N SER A 121 16.89 20.02 -1.86
CA SER A 121 17.82 21.15 -1.89
C SER A 121 17.61 21.98 -3.15
N CYS A 122 17.67 23.30 -3.01
CA CYS A 122 17.59 24.21 -4.16
C CYS A 122 18.85 24.10 -5.02
N PHE A 123 18.73 24.13 -6.35
CA PHE A 123 19.90 24.06 -7.24
C PHE A 123 20.68 25.38 -7.32
N GLU A 124 20.03 26.52 -7.05
CA GLU A 124 20.67 27.84 -7.15
C GLU A 124 21.33 28.29 -5.84
N CYS A 125 20.63 28.12 -4.72
CA CYS A 125 21.11 28.57 -3.41
C CYS A 125 21.53 27.45 -2.47
N TYR A 126 21.36 26.18 -2.86
CA TYR A 126 21.75 25.00 -2.09
C TYR A 126 21.12 24.88 -0.69
N CYS A 127 20.14 25.72 -0.34
CA CYS A 127 19.41 25.61 0.92
C CYS A 127 18.65 24.27 1.00
N VAL A 128 18.72 23.64 2.17
CA VAL A 128 18.11 22.33 2.44
C VAL A 128 16.77 22.51 3.14
N PHE A 129 15.76 21.77 2.68
CA PHE A 129 14.42 21.75 3.25
C PHE A 129 13.96 20.31 3.47
N HIS A 130 13.11 20.07 4.47
CA HIS A 130 12.35 18.83 4.50
C HIS A 130 11.47 18.76 3.25
N LEU A 131 11.43 17.59 2.60
CA LEU A 131 10.66 17.37 1.39
C LEU A 131 9.16 17.68 1.62
N SER A 132 8.62 17.30 2.77
CA SER A 132 7.24 17.62 3.16
C SER A 132 7.03 19.13 3.37
N CYS A 133 8.00 19.85 3.93
CA CYS A 133 7.92 21.30 4.11
C CYS A 133 7.89 22.05 2.78
N ILE A 134 8.78 21.72 1.83
CA ILE A 134 8.79 22.41 0.53
C ILE A 134 7.57 22.06 -0.33
N GLN A 135 7.10 20.82 -0.29
CA GLN A 135 5.89 20.39 -1.00
C GLN A 135 4.63 21.07 -0.44
N ARG A 136 4.57 21.24 0.88
CA ARG A 136 3.46 21.94 1.51
C ARG A 136 3.55 23.43 1.24
N TRP A 137 4.73 24.02 1.37
CA TRP A 137 4.94 25.44 1.08
C TRP A 137 4.60 25.78 -0.38
N SER A 138 4.92 24.93 -1.36
CA SER A 138 4.56 25.16 -2.77
C SER A 138 3.05 25.07 -3.05
N LYS A 139 2.33 24.24 -2.30
CA LYS A 139 0.86 24.08 -2.41
C LYS A 139 0.10 25.15 -1.64
N ASP A 140 0.60 25.49 -0.45
CA ASP A 140 -0.04 26.37 0.50
C ASP A 140 0.34 27.83 0.28
N SER A 141 1.36 28.16 -0.51
CA SER A 141 1.73 29.55 -0.81
C SER A 141 0.62 30.19 -1.65
N PRO A 142 -0.31 30.95 -1.04
CA PRO A 142 -1.32 31.65 -1.79
C PRO A 142 -0.58 32.72 -2.57
N CYS A 143 -1.05 33.04 -3.78
CA CYS A 143 -0.49 34.18 -4.50
C CYS A 143 -0.54 35.39 -3.54
N PRO A 144 0.58 36.09 -3.27
CA PRO A 144 0.56 37.32 -2.47
C PRO A 144 -0.54 38.23 -3.03
N PRO A 145 -1.26 39.01 -2.18
CA PRO A 145 -2.52 39.67 -2.54
C PRO A 145 -2.41 40.41 -3.87
N CYS A 146 -2.80 39.70 -4.93
CA CYS A 146 -2.51 40.12 -6.28
C CYS A 146 -3.67 41.02 -6.73
N PRO A 147 -3.41 42.27 -7.13
CA PRO A 147 -4.45 43.16 -7.63
C PRO A 147 -4.96 42.73 -9.01
N VAL A 148 -4.25 41.80 -9.67
CA VAL A 148 -4.60 41.31 -11.00
C VAL A 148 -5.87 40.45 -10.94
N THR A 149 -6.81 40.81 -11.81
CA THR A 149 -8.01 40.03 -12.05
C THR A 149 -7.82 39.11 -13.25
N VAL A 150 -8.36 37.90 -13.13
CA VAL A 150 -8.34 36.85 -14.14
C VAL A 150 -9.78 36.42 -14.43
N SER A 151 -10.01 35.97 -15.66
CA SER A 151 -11.31 35.42 -16.07
C SER A 151 -11.38 33.95 -15.66
N VAL A 152 -12.25 33.62 -14.71
CA VAL A 152 -12.45 32.23 -14.23
C VAL A 152 -13.77 31.69 -14.74
N SER A 153 -13.75 30.48 -15.28
CA SER A 153 -14.96 29.77 -15.72
C SER A 153 -15.58 29.01 -14.56
N CYS A 154 -16.91 28.90 -14.59
CA CYS A 154 -17.65 28.12 -13.59
C CYS A 154 -17.33 26.63 -13.77
N TYR A 155 -17.32 25.83 -12.69
CA TYR A 155 -17.13 24.38 -12.81
C TYR A 155 -18.13 23.67 -13.74
N CYS A 156 -19.33 24.23 -13.94
CA CYS A 156 -20.30 23.69 -14.90
C CYS A 156 -20.02 24.07 -16.36
N GLY A 157 -19.20 25.10 -16.63
CA GLY A 157 -18.95 25.63 -17.97
C GLY A 157 -20.15 26.32 -18.64
N SER A 158 -21.35 26.24 -18.06
CA SER A 158 -22.59 26.76 -18.66
C SER A 158 -22.81 28.26 -18.43
N GLN A 159 -22.01 28.90 -17.57
CA GLN A 159 -22.13 30.33 -17.25
C GLN A 159 -20.97 31.10 -17.86
N GLN A 160 -21.21 32.36 -18.21
CA GLN A 160 -20.14 33.24 -18.72
C GLN A 160 -19.02 33.38 -17.68
N PRO A 161 -17.74 33.38 -18.12
CA PRO A 161 -16.61 33.55 -17.24
C PRO A 161 -16.72 34.83 -16.40
N LYS A 162 -16.41 34.75 -15.10
CA LYS A 162 -16.48 35.88 -14.18
C LYS A 162 -15.08 36.40 -13.89
N THR A 163 -14.92 37.71 -13.89
CA THR A 163 -13.68 38.37 -13.45
C THR A 163 -13.51 38.18 -11.94
N GLN A 164 -12.48 37.43 -11.54
CA GLN A 164 -12.10 37.24 -10.14
C GLN A 164 -10.64 37.59 -9.90
N ARG A 165 -10.25 37.78 -8.65
CA ARG A 165 -8.84 38.02 -8.30
C ARG A 165 -8.03 36.75 -8.53
N CYS A 166 -6.77 36.88 -8.93
CA CYS A 166 -5.87 35.74 -9.16
C CYS A 166 -5.80 34.75 -7.98
N ASN A 167 -5.97 35.24 -6.75
CA ASN A 167 -5.98 34.43 -5.54
C ASN A 167 -7.22 33.52 -5.39
N ASN A 168 -8.31 33.78 -6.11
CA ASN A 168 -9.53 32.98 -6.06
C ASN A 168 -9.87 32.45 -7.45
N LYS A 169 -9.24 31.32 -7.80
CA LYS A 169 -9.46 30.64 -9.09
C LYS A 169 -10.67 29.71 -9.08
N GLU A 170 -11.23 29.46 -7.91
CA GLU A 170 -12.30 28.50 -7.66
C GLU A 170 -13.67 29.20 -7.72
N TRP A 171 -14.50 28.83 -8.69
CA TRP A 171 -15.83 29.45 -8.84
C TRP A 171 -16.92 28.46 -9.25
N SER A 172 -18.00 28.46 -8.47
CA SER A 172 -19.27 27.81 -8.79
C SER A 172 -20.39 28.84 -8.87
N CYS A 173 -21.36 28.62 -9.76
CA CYS A 173 -22.49 29.53 -9.96
C CYS A 173 -23.67 29.27 -9.01
N GLY A 174 -23.61 28.21 -8.18
CA GLY A 174 -24.70 27.80 -7.28
C GLY A 174 -25.94 27.21 -7.97
N ASN A 175 -26.10 27.42 -9.28
CA ASN A 175 -27.19 26.82 -10.07
C ASN A 175 -27.00 25.30 -10.22
N ARG A 176 -28.07 24.60 -10.62
CA ARG A 176 -28.01 23.17 -10.95
C ARG A 176 -26.90 22.89 -11.96
N CYS A 177 -26.05 21.91 -11.65
CA CYS A 177 -24.86 21.57 -12.45
C CYS A 177 -25.23 21.21 -13.90
N GLY A 178 -26.30 20.44 -14.10
CA GLY A 178 -26.85 20.14 -15.43
C GLY A 178 -25.98 19.24 -16.32
N LYS A 179 -24.75 18.92 -15.90
CA LYS A 179 -23.86 17.98 -16.60
C LYS A 179 -24.51 16.61 -16.76
N LEU A 180 -24.29 15.98 -17.91
CA LEU A 180 -24.78 14.64 -18.19
C LEU A 180 -24.02 13.63 -17.34
N LEU A 181 -24.74 12.85 -16.53
CA LEU A 181 -24.15 11.83 -15.67
C LEU A 181 -23.58 10.69 -16.52
N ALA A 182 -22.72 9.86 -15.93
CA ALA A 182 -22.11 8.69 -16.58
C ALA A 182 -23.13 7.73 -17.24
N CYS A 183 -24.39 7.76 -16.80
CA CYS A 183 -25.46 6.97 -17.39
C CYS A 183 -25.98 7.49 -18.75
N GLN A 184 -25.50 8.63 -19.24
CA GLN A 184 -25.86 9.26 -20.53
C GLN A 184 -27.35 9.56 -20.73
N LYS A 185 -28.19 9.38 -19.69
CA LYS A 185 -29.65 9.57 -19.74
C LYS A 185 -30.18 10.60 -18.76
N HIS A 186 -29.41 10.90 -17.70
CA HIS A 186 -29.83 11.80 -16.63
C HIS A 186 -28.80 12.89 -16.41
N THR A 187 -29.26 14.09 -16.07
CA THR A 187 -28.42 15.23 -15.74
C THR A 187 -28.25 15.37 -14.22
N CYS A 188 -27.10 15.90 -13.82
CA CYS A 188 -26.78 16.20 -12.42
C CYS A 188 -27.78 17.24 -11.87
N SER A 189 -28.45 16.88 -10.77
CA SER A 189 -29.44 17.75 -10.10
C SER A 189 -28.85 18.57 -8.96
N ASP A 190 -27.60 18.30 -8.59
CA ASP A 190 -26.89 18.99 -7.51
C ASP A 190 -26.52 20.42 -7.91
N PRO A 191 -26.34 21.32 -6.93
CA PRO A 191 -25.75 22.62 -7.18
C PRO A 191 -24.38 22.48 -7.81
N CYS A 192 -23.94 23.51 -8.54
CA CYS A 192 -22.64 23.52 -9.19
C CYS A 192 -21.54 23.24 -8.16
N HIS A 193 -20.83 22.13 -8.37
CA HIS A 193 -19.84 21.59 -7.45
C HIS A 193 -18.49 21.46 -8.17
N PHE A 194 -17.43 21.39 -7.38
CA PHE A 194 -16.10 21.04 -7.87
C PHE A 194 -16.00 19.54 -8.14
N GLY A 195 -15.22 19.13 -9.15
CA GLY A 195 -14.99 17.72 -9.50
C GLY A 195 -16.09 17.05 -10.32
N ASP A 196 -16.04 15.72 -10.37
CA ASP A 196 -16.98 14.87 -11.13
C ASP A 196 -18.34 14.74 -10.43
N CYS A 197 -19.41 14.59 -11.22
CA CYS A 197 -20.75 14.45 -10.68
C CYS A 197 -20.96 13.09 -10.01
N HIS A 198 -21.78 13.07 -8.96
CA HIS A 198 -22.14 11.83 -8.27
C HIS A 198 -22.80 10.81 -9.22
N PRO A 199 -22.65 9.50 -8.97
CA PRO A 199 -23.33 8.47 -9.76
C PRO A 199 -24.85 8.65 -9.75
N CYS A 200 -25.50 8.23 -10.84
CA CYS A 200 -26.94 8.35 -10.96
C CYS A 200 -27.68 7.44 -9.96
N SER A 201 -28.44 8.03 -9.04
CA SER A 201 -29.23 7.32 -8.02
C SER A 201 -30.54 6.72 -8.53
N LYS A 202 -30.90 6.96 -9.80
CA LYS A 202 -32.11 6.41 -10.41
C LYS A 202 -31.86 4.97 -10.86
N LYS A 203 -32.91 4.15 -10.82
CA LYS A 203 -32.92 2.83 -11.44
C LYS A 203 -33.50 2.92 -12.84
N SER A 204 -32.94 2.16 -13.76
CA SER A 204 -33.41 2.07 -15.15
C SER A 204 -33.47 0.62 -15.60
N LEU A 205 -34.42 0.30 -16.48
CA LEU A 205 -34.48 -1.00 -17.10
C LEU A 205 -33.32 -1.14 -18.10
N GLN A 206 -32.36 -1.99 -17.76
CA GLN A 206 -31.17 -2.21 -18.58
C GLN A 206 -31.25 -3.57 -19.25
N LYS A 207 -30.96 -3.62 -20.55
CA LYS A 207 -30.84 -4.87 -21.31
C LYS A 207 -29.48 -5.49 -21.03
N CYS A 208 -29.45 -6.81 -20.91
CA CYS A 208 -28.23 -7.59 -20.75
C CYS A 208 -27.37 -7.47 -22.02
N LEU A 209 -26.06 -7.63 -21.88
CA LEU A 209 -25.14 -7.71 -23.03
C LEU A 209 -25.53 -8.81 -24.04
N CYS A 210 -26.07 -9.95 -23.57
CA CYS A 210 -26.59 -10.99 -24.47
C CYS A 210 -27.93 -10.64 -25.15
N LYS A 211 -28.50 -9.45 -24.91
CA LYS A 211 -29.79 -8.94 -25.43
C LYS A 211 -31.04 -9.75 -25.07
N ASN A 212 -30.88 -10.92 -24.45
CA ASN A 212 -31.97 -11.86 -24.14
C ASN A 212 -32.67 -11.62 -22.80
N ASN A 213 -32.13 -10.75 -21.93
CA ASN A 213 -32.72 -10.46 -20.62
C ASN A 213 -32.68 -8.96 -20.33
N GLN A 214 -33.60 -8.51 -19.48
CA GLN A 214 -33.66 -7.13 -18.99
C GLN A 214 -33.95 -7.12 -17.49
N LYS A 215 -33.27 -6.25 -16.73
CA LYS A 215 -33.46 -6.12 -15.29
C LYS A 215 -33.41 -4.65 -14.86
N LEU A 216 -34.21 -4.30 -13.87
CA LEU A 216 -34.17 -2.97 -13.24
C LEU A 216 -32.89 -2.87 -12.39
N ARG A 217 -31.97 -2.00 -12.79
CA ARG A 217 -30.67 -1.80 -12.14
C ARG A 217 -30.33 -0.33 -12.00
N ASP A 218 -29.33 -0.03 -11.18
CA ASP A 218 -28.87 1.34 -11.00
C ASP A 218 -28.33 1.90 -12.31
N CYS A 219 -28.79 3.10 -12.66
CA CYS A 219 -28.48 3.72 -13.94
C CYS A 219 -26.98 4.02 -14.07
N ALA A 220 -26.27 4.16 -12.93
CA ALA A 220 -24.82 4.34 -12.87
C ALA A 220 -24.01 3.18 -13.50
N THR A 221 -24.57 1.96 -13.57
CA THR A 221 -23.89 0.79 -14.14
C THR A 221 -24.63 0.28 -15.38
N PRO A 222 -24.45 0.90 -16.57
CA PRO A 222 -25.22 0.55 -17.76
C PRO A 222 -24.89 -0.82 -18.37
N THR A 223 -23.70 -1.36 -18.11
CA THR A 223 -23.22 -2.65 -18.63
C THR A 223 -23.46 -3.76 -17.62
N TRP A 224 -24.12 -4.85 -18.04
CA TRP A 224 -24.32 -6.03 -17.18
C TRP A 224 -24.54 -7.32 -17.98
N LYS A 225 -24.15 -8.44 -17.37
CA LYS A 225 -24.38 -9.81 -17.87
C LYS A 225 -25.38 -10.51 -16.94
N CYS A 226 -26.23 -11.38 -17.49
CA CYS A 226 -27.21 -12.13 -16.73
C CYS A 226 -26.68 -13.52 -16.37
N ASP A 227 -27.22 -14.14 -15.33
CA ASP A 227 -26.79 -15.49 -14.90
C ASP A 227 -27.49 -16.62 -15.67
N LYS A 228 -28.19 -16.29 -16.76
CA LYS A 228 -28.89 -17.27 -17.59
C LYS A 228 -27.92 -17.95 -18.56
N VAL A 229 -27.91 -19.28 -18.55
CA VAL A 229 -27.21 -20.11 -19.54
C VAL A 229 -27.75 -19.81 -20.94
N CYS A 230 -26.86 -19.74 -21.93
CA CYS A 230 -27.21 -19.39 -23.30
C CYS A 230 -28.19 -20.39 -23.94
N ASN A 231 -27.92 -21.70 -23.81
CA ASN A 231 -28.74 -22.81 -24.35
C ASN A 231 -28.98 -22.78 -25.88
N LYS A 232 -28.31 -21.90 -26.63
CA LYS A 232 -28.34 -21.93 -28.10
C LYS A 232 -27.74 -23.24 -28.61
N LEU A 233 -28.34 -23.81 -29.66
CA LEU A 233 -27.82 -25.00 -30.32
C LEU A 233 -26.49 -24.65 -31.01
N LEU A 234 -25.43 -25.40 -30.71
CA LEU A 234 -24.12 -25.24 -31.33
C LEU A 234 -24.13 -25.77 -32.76
N GLU A 235 -23.14 -25.37 -33.57
CA GLU A 235 -22.99 -25.77 -34.97
C GLU A 235 -23.00 -27.30 -35.19
N CYS A 236 -22.61 -28.07 -34.16
CA CYS A 236 -22.64 -29.53 -34.20
C CYS A 236 -24.05 -30.16 -34.21
N GLY A 237 -25.12 -29.37 -34.01
CA GLY A 237 -26.51 -29.82 -34.04
C GLY A 237 -26.96 -30.69 -32.84
N ASN A 238 -26.03 -31.20 -32.04
CA ASN A 238 -26.31 -32.15 -30.94
C ASN A 238 -26.11 -31.58 -29.54
N HIS A 239 -25.38 -30.47 -29.41
CA HIS A 239 -25.03 -29.87 -28.12
C HIS A 239 -25.52 -28.43 -28.04
N THR A 240 -25.89 -28.00 -26.84
CA THR A 240 -26.29 -26.62 -26.54
C THR A 240 -25.16 -25.89 -25.80
N CYS A 241 -25.11 -24.57 -25.97
CA CYS A 241 -24.14 -23.72 -25.29
C CYS A 241 -24.42 -23.67 -23.78
N LEU A 242 -23.51 -24.22 -22.98
CA LEU A 242 -23.56 -24.24 -21.52
C LEU A 242 -22.94 -22.99 -20.86
N VAL A 243 -22.40 -22.06 -21.67
CA VAL A 243 -21.79 -20.83 -21.17
C VAL A 243 -22.87 -19.89 -20.63
N VAL A 244 -22.62 -19.34 -19.45
CA VAL A 244 -23.47 -18.31 -18.83
C VAL A 244 -23.26 -17.00 -19.57
N CYS A 245 -24.30 -16.50 -20.24
CA CYS A 245 -24.38 -15.19 -20.88
C CYS A 245 -23.08 -14.65 -21.50
N HIS A 246 -22.88 -14.91 -22.78
CA HIS A 246 -21.85 -14.28 -23.60
C HIS A 246 -22.49 -13.32 -24.63
N GLU A 247 -21.69 -12.39 -25.15
CA GLU A 247 -22.11 -11.39 -26.15
C GLU A 247 -21.89 -11.92 -27.58
N GLU A 248 -20.75 -12.57 -27.80
CA GLU A 248 -20.32 -13.13 -29.08
C GLU A 248 -21.19 -14.32 -29.52
N ASP A 249 -20.96 -14.79 -30.75
CA ASP A 249 -21.49 -16.09 -31.19
C ASP A 249 -21.00 -17.23 -30.29
N CYS A 250 -21.77 -18.32 -30.24
CA CYS A 250 -21.40 -19.45 -29.37
C CYS A 250 -20.14 -20.11 -29.91
N ASP A 251 -19.19 -20.39 -29.03
CA ASP A 251 -18.00 -21.16 -29.39
C ASP A 251 -18.40 -22.52 -30.01
N PRO A 252 -17.60 -23.05 -30.96
CA PRO A 252 -17.80 -24.38 -31.50
C PRO A 252 -17.84 -25.44 -30.38
N CYS A 253 -18.58 -26.53 -30.63
CA CYS A 253 -18.67 -27.61 -29.66
C CYS A 253 -17.27 -28.10 -29.25
N PRO A 254 -16.93 -28.14 -27.95
CA PRO A 254 -15.61 -28.58 -27.49
C PRO A 254 -15.33 -30.04 -27.87
N LEU A 255 -16.38 -30.83 -28.11
CA LEU A 255 -16.27 -32.20 -28.59
C LEU A 255 -16.06 -32.28 -30.11
N THR A 256 -16.39 -31.26 -30.90
CA THR A 256 -16.06 -31.26 -32.34
C THR A 256 -14.59 -30.91 -32.58
N GLN A 257 -13.92 -30.30 -31.61
CA GLN A 257 -12.50 -29.96 -31.70
C GLN A 257 -11.61 -31.21 -31.66
N LEU A 258 -10.36 -31.03 -32.08
CA LEU A 258 -9.34 -32.06 -32.10
C LEU A 258 -9.15 -32.65 -30.70
N ARG A 259 -9.57 -33.90 -30.50
CA ARG A 259 -9.45 -34.59 -29.21
C ARG A 259 -8.17 -35.40 -29.14
N THR A 260 -7.67 -35.62 -27.93
CA THR A 260 -6.47 -36.44 -27.72
C THR A 260 -6.83 -37.77 -27.07
N CYS A 261 -6.04 -38.82 -27.32
CA CYS A 261 -6.15 -40.09 -26.58
C CYS A 261 -6.19 -39.80 -25.07
N PRO A 262 -6.70 -40.72 -24.24
CA PRO A 262 -6.58 -40.60 -22.79
C PRO A 262 -5.15 -40.26 -22.34
N CYS A 263 -4.13 -40.73 -23.06
CA CYS A 263 -2.71 -40.47 -22.83
C CYS A 263 -2.16 -39.10 -23.30
N GLY A 264 -2.87 -38.33 -24.12
CA GLY A 264 -2.40 -37.08 -24.73
C GLY A 264 -1.52 -37.21 -25.98
N LYS A 265 -0.98 -38.39 -26.31
CA LYS A 265 -0.03 -38.62 -27.43
C LYS A 265 -0.63 -38.48 -28.83
N SER A 266 -1.78 -39.10 -29.08
CA SER A 266 -2.41 -39.10 -30.42
C SER A 266 -3.60 -38.15 -30.44
N LYS A 267 -3.79 -37.48 -31.58
CA LYS A 267 -4.88 -36.54 -31.81
C LYS A 267 -5.85 -37.11 -32.85
N TYR A 268 -7.15 -36.98 -32.61
CA TYR A 268 -8.21 -37.51 -33.46
C TYR A 268 -9.25 -36.41 -33.73
N GLN A 269 -9.66 -36.28 -34.99
CA GLN A 269 -10.79 -35.43 -35.39
C GLN A 269 -12.02 -36.33 -35.52
N LEU A 270 -12.82 -36.39 -34.46
CA LEU A 270 -14.02 -37.24 -34.37
C LEU A 270 -15.26 -36.37 -34.28
N SER A 271 -16.41 -36.93 -34.66
CA SER A 271 -17.69 -36.26 -34.45
C SER A 271 -17.96 -36.08 -32.96
N CYS A 272 -18.72 -35.05 -32.58
CA CYS A 272 -19.04 -34.73 -31.18
C CYS A 272 -19.73 -35.88 -30.40
N THR A 273 -20.28 -36.88 -31.09
CA THR A 273 -20.98 -38.04 -30.53
C THR A 273 -20.10 -39.27 -30.33
N GLU A 274 -18.92 -39.32 -30.96
CA GLU A 274 -18.03 -40.46 -30.89
C GLU A 274 -17.07 -40.36 -29.69
N GLU A 275 -16.84 -41.47 -29.00
CA GLU A 275 -15.84 -41.55 -27.94
C GLU A 275 -14.41 -41.57 -28.50
N THR A 276 -13.46 -40.99 -27.77
CA THR A 276 -12.07 -40.98 -28.20
C THR A 276 -11.40 -42.35 -27.98
N PRO A 277 -10.77 -42.93 -29.01
CA PRO A 277 -10.10 -44.22 -28.88
C PRO A 277 -8.78 -44.11 -28.11
N THR A 278 -8.31 -45.26 -27.62
CA THR A 278 -6.96 -45.41 -27.07
C THR A 278 -5.96 -45.54 -28.22
N CYS A 279 -4.80 -44.89 -28.15
CA CYS A 279 -3.80 -44.90 -29.22
C CYS A 279 -3.00 -46.20 -29.35
N LEU A 280 -3.30 -47.23 -28.54
CA LEU A 280 -2.60 -48.50 -28.40
C LEU A 280 -1.10 -48.43 -28.02
N ASP A 281 -0.49 -47.25 -28.01
CA ASP A 281 0.85 -47.01 -27.49
C ASP A 281 0.87 -47.06 -25.95
N THR A 282 2.07 -47.17 -25.39
CA THR A 282 2.36 -46.99 -23.96
C THR A 282 1.80 -45.66 -23.44
N CYS A 283 1.20 -45.67 -22.24
CA CYS A 283 0.52 -44.50 -21.68
C CYS A 283 1.50 -43.37 -21.34
N ASP A 284 2.69 -43.69 -20.80
CA ASP A 284 3.76 -42.77 -20.41
C ASP A 284 3.38 -41.61 -19.47
N LYS A 285 2.13 -41.54 -19.00
CA LYS A 285 1.72 -40.56 -17.99
C LYS A 285 2.52 -40.76 -16.70
N ILE A 286 2.92 -39.65 -16.11
CA ILE A 286 3.55 -39.64 -14.79
C ILE A 286 2.54 -40.19 -13.77
N LEU A 287 2.95 -41.23 -13.04
CA LEU A 287 2.16 -41.86 -11.99
C LEU A 287 2.07 -40.94 -10.77
N LYS A 288 1.21 -41.29 -9.79
CA LYS A 288 1.07 -40.52 -8.54
C LYS A 288 2.37 -40.36 -7.74
N CYS A 289 3.40 -41.17 -8.00
CA CYS A 289 4.72 -41.01 -7.38
C CYS A 289 5.53 -39.83 -7.94
N GLY A 290 5.11 -39.21 -9.05
CA GLY A 290 5.75 -38.03 -9.63
C GLY A 290 7.04 -38.29 -10.41
N ILE A 291 7.62 -39.50 -10.32
CA ILE A 291 8.93 -39.84 -10.88
C ILE A 291 8.81 -40.86 -12.01
N HIS A 292 7.97 -41.89 -11.84
CA HIS A 292 7.86 -42.99 -12.79
C HIS A 292 6.67 -42.81 -13.74
N LYS A 293 6.84 -43.30 -14.97
CA LYS A 293 5.84 -43.23 -16.04
C LYS A 293 5.02 -44.52 -16.09
N CYS A 294 3.78 -44.42 -16.56
CA CYS A 294 2.89 -45.57 -16.73
C CYS A 294 3.36 -46.46 -17.89
N ASN A 295 3.72 -47.70 -17.58
CA ASN A 295 4.17 -48.70 -18.56
C ASN A 295 3.01 -49.49 -19.22
N GLN A 296 1.77 -49.23 -18.84
CA GLN A 296 0.60 -49.89 -19.42
C GLN A 296 0.27 -49.29 -20.79
N ARG A 297 -0.38 -50.08 -21.64
CA ARG A 297 -0.98 -49.56 -22.89
C ARG A 297 -1.99 -48.46 -22.56
N CYS A 298 -2.18 -47.52 -23.48
CA CYS A 298 -3.13 -46.43 -23.35
C CYS A 298 -4.49 -46.97 -22.91
N HIS A 299 -4.98 -46.46 -21.78
CA HIS A 299 -6.16 -46.95 -21.08
C HIS A 299 -7.06 -45.77 -20.73
N LYS A 300 -8.38 -46.00 -20.63
CA LYS A 300 -9.37 -44.96 -20.30
C LYS A 300 -9.38 -44.60 -18.80
N GLU A 301 -9.08 -45.59 -17.95
CA GLU A 301 -9.08 -45.47 -16.48
C GLU A 301 -7.90 -44.61 -15.96
N ALA A 302 -7.91 -44.25 -14.68
CA ALA A 302 -6.74 -43.63 -14.05
C ALA A 302 -5.54 -44.60 -14.00
N CYS A 303 -4.32 -44.08 -14.14
CA CYS A 303 -3.12 -44.93 -14.08
C CYS A 303 -3.00 -45.60 -12.70
N GLY A 304 -2.57 -46.86 -12.70
CA GLY A 304 -2.40 -47.66 -11.49
C GLY A 304 -1.28 -47.17 -10.57
N VAL A 305 -0.96 -47.98 -9.56
CA VAL A 305 0.16 -47.71 -8.64
C VAL A 305 1.50 -47.98 -9.31
N CYS A 306 2.54 -47.26 -8.88
CA CYS A 306 3.89 -47.48 -9.37
C CYS A 306 4.47 -48.78 -8.80
N LEU A 307 4.69 -49.78 -9.67
CA LEU A 307 5.26 -51.08 -9.31
C LEU A 307 6.79 -51.13 -9.33
N GLU A 308 7.46 -50.04 -9.69
CA GLU A 308 8.92 -49.98 -9.64
C GLU A 308 9.43 -50.04 -8.20
N THR A 309 10.50 -50.79 -7.99
CA THR A 309 11.21 -50.89 -6.72
C THR A 309 12.23 -49.78 -6.62
N VAL A 310 12.17 -49.01 -5.54
CA VAL A 310 13.13 -47.94 -5.24
C VAL A 310 13.71 -48.15 -3.86
N GLU A 311 14.97 -47.76 -3.69
CA GLU A 311 15.56 -47.68 -2.36
C GLU A 311 14.91 -46.50 -1.61
N LYS A 312 14.23 -46.81 -0.49
CA LYS A 312 13.68 -45.79 0.40
C LYS A 312 14.41 -45.80 1.72
N SER A 313 14.83 -44.63 2.16
CA SER A 313 15.32 -44.42 3.52
C SER A 313 14.15 -44.16 4.47
N CYS A 314 14.23 -44.72 5.68
CA CYS A 314 13.30 -44.38 6.76
C CYS A 314 13.40 -42.88 7.02
N LYS A 315 12.32 -42.25 7.50
CA LYS A 315 12.36 -40.82 7.89
C LYS A 315 13.49 -40.49 8.86
N CYS A 316 14.01 -41.48 9.61
CA CYS A 316 15.16 -41.36 10.52
C CYS A 316 16.54 -41.40 9.88
N GLY A 317 16.65 -41.72 8.58
CA GLY A 317 17.92 -41.79 7.86
C GLY A 317 18.82 -42.99 8.21
N LEU A 318 18.48 -43.77 9.24
CA LEU A 318 19.33 -44.86 9.75
C LEU A 318 19.21 -46.18 9.00
N HIS A 319 18.10 -46.40 8.30
CA HIS A 319 17.85 -47.65 7.57
C HIS A 319 17.30 -47.32 6.17
N SER A 320 17.83 -48.00 5.16
CA SER A 320 17.26 -48.04 3.81
C SER A 320 16.87 -49.46 3.44
N LYS A 321 15.82 -49.60 2.63
CA LYS A 321 15.40 -50.89 2.06
C LYS A 321 14.78 -50.67 0.69
N GLU A 322 14.98 -51.62 -0.20
CA GLU A 322 14.28 -51.70 -1.47
C GLU A 322 12.80 -52.03 -1.24
N VAL A 323 11.93 -51.11 -1.61
CA VAL A 323 10.48 -51.27 -1.50
C VAL A 323 9.82 -50.73 -2.77
N HIS A 324 8.59 -51.20 -3.04
CA HIS A 324 7.82 -50.66 -4.16
C HIS A 324 7.55 -49.16 -3.95
N CYS A 325 7.65 -48.37 -5.01
CA CYS A 325 7.53 -46.92 -4.97
C CYS A 325 6.21 -46.44 -4.35
N TYR A 326 5.11 -47.18 -4.51
CA TYR A 326 3.85 -46.85 -3.85
C TYR A 326 3.80 -47.17 -2.35
N LYS A 327 4.62 -48.12 -1.86
CA LYS A 327 4.63 -48.52 -0.45
C LYS A 327 5.47 -47.56 0.39
N PRO A 328 4.93 -47.03 1.51
CA PRO A 328 5.75 -46.32 2.47
C PRO A 328 6.70 -47.29 3.20
N TYR A 329 7.91 -46.83 3.53
CA TYR A 329 8.85 -47.56 4.37
C TYR A 329 8.98 -46.87 5.73
N PHE A 330 8.70 -47.64 6.78
CA PHE A 330 8.90 -47.25 8.18
C PHE A 330 9.84 -48.27 8.81
N CYS A 331 10.75 -47.78 9.65
CA CYS A 331 11.70 -48.62 10.35
C CYS A 331 11.11 -49.10 11.67
N GLU A 332 11.37 -50.33 12.08
CA GLU A 332 10.82 -50.90 13.33
C GLU A 332 11.53 -50.37 14.59
N THR A 333 12.69 -49.72 14.40
CA THR A 333 13.49 -49.10 15.44
C THR A 333 12.83 -47.81 15.92
N LYS A 334 12.61 -47.69 17.24
CA LYS A 334 12.07 -46.45 17.85
C LYS A 334 12.94 -45.25 17.47
N CYS A 335 12.33 -44.21 16.92
CA CYS A 335 13.03 -43.00 16.49
C CYS A 335 13.59 -42.23 17.70
N LYS A 336 14.93 -42.16 17.81
CA LYS A 336 15.64 -41.42 18.86
C LYS A 336 15.80 -39.92 18.59
N ARG A 337 15.34 -39.42 17.43
CA ARG A 337 15.46 -38.00 17.06
C ARG A 337 14.61 -37.14 17.99
N MET A 338 15.14 -35.98 18.39
CA MET A 338 14.37 -34.98 19.14
C MET A 338 13.22 -34.45 18.28
N LYS A 339 12.06 -34.23 18.90
CA LYS A 339 10.98 -33.47 18.26
C LYS A 339 11.34 -31.98 18.23
N ASP A 340 10.67 -31.19 17.39
CA ASP A 340 10.97 -29.75 17.18
C ASP A 340 10.97 -28.92 18.46
N CYS A 341 10.23 -29.36 19.49
CA CYS A 341 10.23 -28.74 20.81
C CYS A 341 11.53 -28.94 21.63
N ASN A 342 12.51 -29.72 21.13
CA ASN A 342 13.80 -30.06 21.77
C ASN A 342 13.72 -30.50 23.24
N LYS A 343 12.56 -30.99 23.70
CA LYS A 343 12.35 -31.46 25.08
C LYS A 343 12.14 -32.96 25.21
N HIS A 344 11.77 -33.64 24.13
CA HIS A 344 11.51 -35.08 24.17
C HIS A 344 11.89 -35.79 22.86
N PRO A 345 12.42 -37.03 22.95
CA PRO A 345 12.67 -37.87 21.78
C PRO A 345 11.34 -38.32 21.15
N CYS A 346 11.34 -38.53 19.83
CA CYS A 346 10.15 -38.90 19.07
C CYS A 346 9.53 -40.21 19.56
N ASN A 347 10.36 -41.24 19.79
CA ASN A 347 10.01 -42.59 20.26
C ASN A 347 8.91 -43.31 19.46
N LYS A 348 8.42 -42.75 18.35
CA LYS A 348 7.54 -43.43 17.40
C LYS A 348 8.33 -44.48 16.62
N LYS A 349 7.68 -45.62 16.40
CA LYS A 349 8.08 -46.62 15.41
C LYS A 349 7.57 -46.17 14.05
#